data_AF-A0A0D0D2Y6-F1
#
_entry.id   AF-A0A0D0D2Y6-F1
#
_cell.length_a   1.000
_cell.length_b   1.000
_cell.length_c   1.000
_cell.angle_alpha   90.00
_cell.angle_beta   90.00
_cell.angle_gamma   90.00
#
_symmetry.space_group_name_H-M   'P 1'
#
loop_
_entity.id
_entity.type
_entity.pdbx_description
1 polymer ?
#
loop_
_entity_poly.entity_id
_entity_poly.type
_entity_poly.pdbx_seq_one_letter_code
_entity_poly.pdbx_strand_id
1 'polypeptide(L)' 'MDNAGNCNTTASELKKLIPTFGGSAARTRCFPHIINLIAKVHISISYPLGLADEKSRLIK' A
#
# COMPACT_ATOMS: atom_id res chain seq x y z
N MET A 1 -16.27 16.40 9.51
CA MET A 1 -16.73 15.18 8.82
C MET A 1 -15.49 14.43 8.38
N ASP A 2 -15.30 13.19 8.83
CA ASP A 2 -14.13 12.39 8.48
C ASP A 2 -14.43 11.55 7.22
N ASN A 3 -13.66 11.79 6.17
CA ASN A 3 -13.82 11.05 4.91
C ASN A 3 -13.57 9.55 5.08
N ALA A 4 -12.75 9.17 6.07
CA ALA A 4 -12.44 7.78 6.39
C ALA A 4 -13.71 7.00 6.76
N GLY A 5 -14.58 7.57 7.60
CA GLY A 5 -15.85 7.02 8.02
C GLY A 5 -16.81 6.85 6.85
N ASN A 6 -16.99 7.89 6.01
CA ASN A 6 -17.82 7.80 4.81
C ASN A 6 -17.36 6.67 3.87
N CYS A 7 -16.05 6.57 3.61
CA CYS A 7 -15.52 5.48 2.78
C CYS A 7 -15.72 4.09 3.42
N ASN A 8 -15.67 4.00 4.76
CA ASN A 8 -15.93 2.74 5.46
C ASN A 8 -17.40 2.32 5.32
N THR A 9 -18.33 3.27 5.46
CA THR A 9 -19.76 3.06 5.24
C THR A 9 -20.03 2.62 3.79
N THR A 10 -19.47 3.30 2.80
CA THR A 10 -19.61 2.89 1.39
C THR A 10 -19.06 1.48 1.16
N ALA A 11 -17.93 1.13 1.77
CA ALA A 11 -17.35 -0.20 1.62
C ALA A 11 -18.22 -1.33 2.23
N SER A 12 -18.94 -1.02 3.31
CA SER A 12 -19.93 -1.93 3.93
C SER A 12 -21.17 -2.07 3.07
N GLU A 13 -21.80 -0.95 2.70
CA GLU A 13 -23.07 -0.97 1.99
C GLU A 13 -22.92 -1.54 0.56
N LEU A 14 -21.86 -1.17 -0.15
CA LEU A 14 -21.64 -1.65 -1.51
C LEU A 14 -21.38 -3.17 -1.58
N LYS A 15 -20.84 -3.76 -0.49
CA LYS A 15 -20.69 -5.22 -0.38
C LYS A 15 -22.03 -5.95 -0.26
N LYS A 16 -23.04 -5.31 0.34
CA LYS A 16 -24.40 -5.88 0.43
C LYS A 16 -25.10 -5.90 -0.93
N LEU A 17 -24.86 -4.87 -1.76
CA LEU A 17 -25.44 -4.76 -3.10
C LEU A 17 -24.69 -5.62 -4.13
N ILE A 18 -23.37 -5.75 -4.00
CA ILE A 18 -22.52 -6.47 -4.94
C ILE A 18 -21.70 -7.51 -4.16
N PRO A 19 -22.12 -8.79 -4.11
CA PRO A 19 -21.48 -9.81 -3.29
C PRO A 19 -20.00 -10.07 -3.64
N THR A 20 -19.60 -9.78 -4.88
CA THR A 20 -18.22 -9.89 -5.37
C THR A 20 -17.36 -8.69 -4.99
N PHE A 21 -17.95 -7.62 -4.47
CA PHE A 21 -17.21 -6.45 -4.02
C PHE A 21 -16.43 -6.78 -2.74
N GLY A 22 -15.10 -6.67 -2.81
CA GLY A 22 -14.20 -7.08 -1.72
C GLY A 22 -14.32 -6.26 -0.43
N GLY A 23 -15.01 -5.11 -0.45
CA GLY A 23 -15.24 -4.27 0.73
C GLY A 23 -13.93 -3.91 1.45
N SER A 24 -13.96 -3.91 2.78
CA SER A 24 -12.78 -3.58 3.60
C SER A 24 -11.61 -4.55 3.41
N ALA A 25 -11.85 -5.80 2.99
CA ALA A 25 -10.78 -6.75 2.69
C ALA A 25 -9.97 -6.36 1.45
N ALA A 26 -10.55 -5.62 0.50
CA ALA A 26 -9.79 -5.08 -0.62
C ALA A 26 -8.74 -4.04 -0.18
N ARG A 27 -8.89 -3.44 1.02
CA ARG A 27 -7.90 -2.51 1.56
C ARG A 27 -6.65 -3.20 2.11
N THR A 28 -6.76 -4.46 2.56
CA THR A 28 -5.59 -5.20 3.07
C THR A 28 -4.58 -5.52 1.97
N ARG A 29 -5.03 -5.63 0.71
CA ARG A 29 -4.17 -5.70 -0.49
C ARG A 29 -3.18 -4.52 -0.58
N CYS A 30 -3.55 -3.35 -0.06
CA CYS A 30 -2.68 -2.18 -0.12
C CYS A 30 -1.60 -2.19 0.97
N PHE A 31 -1.75 -3.00 2.03
CA PHE A 31 -0.80 -3.01 3.14
C PHE A 31 0.63 -3.38 2.71
N PRO A 32 0.87 -4.47 1.95
CA PRO A 32 2.20 -4.78 1.41
C PRO A 32 2.76 -3.65 0.53
N HIS A 33 1.90 -2.98 -0.24
CA HIS A 33 2.31 -1.87 -1.09
C HIS A 33 2.78 -0.66 -0.27
N ILE A 34 2.09 -0.33 0.83
CA ILE A 34 2.47 0.72 1.76
C ILE A 34 3.82 0.40 2.42
N ILE A 35 4.03 -0.83 2.89
CA ILE A 35 5.32 -1.26 3.46
C ILE A 35 6.46 -1.12 2.44
N ASN A 36 6.21 -1.53 1.19
CA ASN A 36 7.18 -1.35 0.11
C ASN A 36 7.51 0.14 -0.15
N LEU A 37 6.51 1.03 -0.11
CA LEU A 37 6.75 2.48 -0.24
C LEU A 37 7.58 3.03 0.93
N ILE A 38 7.25 2.65 2.16
CA ILE A 38 8.03 3.03 3.36
C ILE A 38 9.48 2.56 3.22
N ALA A 39 9.70 1.30 2.84
CA ALA A 39 11.04 0.76 2.65
C ALA A 39 11.84 1.53 1.59
N LYS A 40 11.21 1.87 0.45
CA LYS A 40 11.84 2.68 -0.60
C LYS A 40 12.26 4.05 -0.09
N VAL A 41 11.39 4.73 0.65
CA VAL A 41 11.69 6.05 1.24
C VAL A 41 12.82 5.93 2.27
N HIS A 42 12.76 4.93 3.15
CA HIS A 42 13.79 4.71 4.17
C HIS A 42 15.17 4.45 3.54
N ILE A 43 15.24 3.58 2.53
CA ILE A 43 16.49 3.29 1.81
C ILE A 43 17.01 4.56 1.12
N SER A 44 16.13 5.36 0.52
CA SER A 44 16.51 6.60 -0.18
C SER A 44 17.05 7.67 0.75
N ILE A 45 16.51 7.77 1.98
CA ILE A 45 16.94 8.73 3.00
C ILE A 45 18.21 8.26 3.72
N SER A 46 18.27 6.97 4.10
CA SER A 46 19.38 6.42 4.88
C SER A 46 20.65 6.20 4.07
N TYR A 47 20.54 6.02 2.75
CA TYR A 47 21.67 5.83 1.85
C TYR A 47 21.65 6.88 0.72
N PRO A 48 22.02 8.15 1.01
CA PRO A 48 22.18 9.14 -0.04
C PRO A 48 23.35 8.72 -0.92
N LEU A 49 23.01 8.14 -2.08
CA LEU A 49 23.85 7.85 -3.24
C LEU A 49 25.36 7.68 -2.97
N GLY A 50 25.75 6.43 -2.70
CA GLY A 50 27.13 5.98 -2.75
C GLY A 50 27.35 4.48 -2.89
N LEU A 51 26.34 3.61 -2.58
CA LEU A 51 26.53 2.15 -2.58
C LEU A 51 25.35 1.30 -3.07
N ALA A 52 24.20 1.89 -3.41
CA ALA A 52 22.98 1.12 -3.69
C ALA A 52 22.83 0.65 -5.16
N ASP A 53 23.58 1.24 -6.10
CA ASP A 53 23.51 0.89 -7.53
C ASP A 53 24.21 -0.44 -7.86
N GLU A 54 25.23 -0.85 -7.10
CA GLU A 54 25.98 -2.09 -7.36
C GLU A 54 25.21 -3.36 -6.98
N LYS A 55 24.46 -3.33 -5.87
CA LYS A 55 23.75 -4.50 -5.34
C LYS A 55 22.53 -4.90 -6.19
N SER A 56 21.95 -3.98 -6.97
CA SER A 56 20.75 -4.26 -7.77
C SER A 56 21.05 -4.92 -9.12
N ARG A 57 22.29 -4.80 -9.64
CA ARG A 57 22.74 -5.48 -10.88
C ARG A 57 23.25 -6.91 -10.68
N LEU A 58 23.56 -7.32 -9.45
CA LEU A 58 24.14 -8.63 -9.13
C LEU A 58 23.09 -9.72 -8.78
N ILE A 59 21.80 -9.39 -8.87
CA ILE A 59 20.69 -10.30 -8.53
C ILE A 59 19.77 -10.51 -9.74
N LYS A 60 20.34 -10.46 -10.95
CA LYS A 60 19.64 -10.71 -12.21
C LYS A 60 20.24 -11.91 -12.94
#